data_AF-A0A966DC51-F1
#
_entry.id   AF-A0A966DC51-F1
#
_cell.length_a   1.000
_cell.length_b   1.000
_cell.length_c   1.000
_cell.angle_alpha   90.00
_cell.angle_beta   90.00
_cell.angle_gamma   90.00
#
_symmetry.space_group_name_H-M   'P 1'
#
loop_
_entity.id
_entity.type
_entity.pdbx_description
1 polymer ?
#
loop_
_entity_poly.entity_id
_entity_poly.type
_entity_poly.pdbx_seq_one_letter_code
_entity_poly.pdbx_strand_id
1 'polypeptide(L)'
;MNKNNLYKINASLLVMLIFALVSSIIQEYLGGNDFDNISNSVFVISHLIVCLPMFAFIGLHLFINLGKLSKWLKTLKKGKTQNKWLFLLSFLTLLTGIITTIEYFSVGHTGIGGIHGKIGFLFIILMIYHTMKRLWWYKRK
;
A
#
# COMPACT_ATOMS: atom_id res chain seq x y z
N MET A 1 -19.55 -16.09 -2.71
CA MET A 1 -18.16 -16.40 -2.31
C MET A 1 -18.02 -16.25 -0.80
N ASN A 2 -17.26 -17.13 -0.13
CA ASN A 2 -17.28 -17.31 1.32
C ASN A 2 -16.74 -16.07 2.08
N LYS A 3 -17.52 -15.53 3.04
CA LYS A 3 -17.10 -14.42 3.93
C LYS A 3 -15.79 -14.73 4.68
N ASN A 4 -15.41 -16.00 4.80
CA ASN A 4 -14.14 -16.43 5.38
C ASN A 4 -12.92 -16.03 4.56
N ASN A 5 -13.01 -16.01 3.23
CA ASN A 5 -11.88 -15.61 2.39
C ASN A 5 -11.61 -14.11 2.50
N LEU A 6 -12.66 -13.29 2.53
CA LEU A 6 -12.52 -11.83 2.69
C LEU A 6 -11.91 -11.46 4.04
N TYR A 7 -12.28 -12.16 5.12
CA TYR A 7 -11.70 -11.92 6.44
C TYR A 7 -10.19 -12.22 6.44
N LYS A 8 -9.77 -13.37 5.91
CA LYS A 8 -8.36 -13.74 5.82
C LYS A 8 -7.56 -12.70 5.04
N ILE A 9 -8.07 -12.27 3.89
CA ILE A 9 -7.42 -11.25 3.06
C ILE A 9 -7.29 -9.93 3.83
N ASN A 10 -8.35 -9.47 4.49
CA ASN A 10 -8.29 -8.20 5.20
C ASN A 10 -7.36 -8.27 6.44
N ALA A 11 -7.32 -9.42 7.12
CA ALA A 11 -6.38 -9.64 8.22
C ALA A 11 -4.92 -9.65 7.73
N SER A 12 -4.64 -10.34 6.62
CA SER A 12 -3.33 -10.31 5.98
C SER A 12 -2.94 -8.89 5.55
N LEU A 13 -3.86 -8.14 4.94
CA LEU A 13 -3.65 -6.75 4.56
C LEU A 13 -3.34 -5.86 5.78
N LEU A 14 -3.96 -6.10 6.93
CA LEU A 14 -3.67 -5.34 8.14
C LEU A 14 -2.24 -5.59 8.65
N VAL A 15 -1.81 -6.86 8.63
CA VAL A 15 -0.44 -7.23 9.01
C VAL A 15 0.57 -6.62 8.03
N MET A 16 0.31 -6.72 6.72
CA MET A 16 1.16 -6.11 5.69
C MET A 16 1.23 -4.59 5.80
N LEU A 17 0.12 -3.93 6.15
CA LEU A 17 0.09 -2.49 6.37
C LEU A 17 1.04 -2.05 7.48
N ILE A 18 1.16 -2.84 8.56
CA ILE A 18 2.11 -2.56 9.65
C ILE A 18 3.54 -2.67 9.15
N PHE A 19 3.88 -3.76 8.45
CA PHE A 19 5.22 -3.93 7.89
C PHE A 19 5.57 -2.88 6.84
N ALA A 20 4.62 -2.52 5.97
CA ALA A 20 4.78 -1.45 4.98
C ALA A 20 5.04 -0.10 5.66
N LEU A 21 4.28 0.25 6.70
CA LEU A 21 4.48 1.49 7.45
C LEU A 21 5.85 1.53 8.14
N VAL A 22 6.24 0.46 8.84
CA VAL A 22 7.53 0.41 9.54
C VAL A 22 8.68 0.52 8.56
N SER A 23 8.67 -0.28 7.48
CA SER A 23 9.72 -0.22 6.45
C SER A 23 9.77 1.13 5.73
N SER A 24 8.62 1.78 5.45
CA SER A 24 8.57 3.14 4.90
C SER A 24 9.20 4.17 5.83
N ILE A 25 8.90 4.13 7.13
CA ILE A 25 9.48 5.06 8.11
C ILE A 25 11.00 4.88 8.18
N ILE A 26 11.48 3.63 8.20
CA ILE A 26 12.91 3.33 8.20
C ILE A 26 13.58 3.93 6.95
N GLN A 27 13.02 3.72 5.76
CA GLN A 27 13.60 4.26 4.53
C GLN A 27 13.61 5.79 4.48
N GLU A 28 12.54 6.44 4.93
CA GLU A 28 12.48 7.91 5.02
C GLU A 28 13.52 8.44 6.00
N TYR A 29 13.68 7.79 7.16
CA TYR A 29 14.67 8.17 8.16
C TYR A 29 16.11 8.01 7.65
N LEU A 30 16.40 6.90 6.96
CA LEU A 30 17.74 6.64 6.42
C LEU A 30 18.06 7.50 5.20
N GLY A 31 17.06 8.03 4.49
CA GLY A 31 17.28 8.97 3.38
C GLY A 31 18.17 8.41 2.26
N GLY A 32 18.10 7.10 2.00
CA GLY A 32 18.94 6.44 1.01
C GLY A 32 20.31 5.95 1.51
N ASN A 33 20.66 6.22 2.77
CA ASN A 33 21.93 5.78 3.35
C ASN A 33 21.90 4.30 3.80
N ASP A 34 23.10 3.72 3.93
CA ASP A 34 23.33 2.45 4.61
C ASP A 34 23.20 2.61 6.13
N PHE A 35 22.94 1.52 6.86
CA PHE A 35 22.81 1.53 8.32
C PHE A 35 23.44 0.29 8.93
N ASP A 36 24.35 0.47 9.91
CA ASP A 36 24.97 -0.63 10.66
C ASP A 36 25.54 -1.76 9.77
N ASN A 37 26.31 -1.39 8.73
CA ASN A 37 26.85 -2.28 7.70
C ASN A 37 25.80 -3.04 6.85
N ILE A 38 24.54 -2.63 6.91
CA ILE A 38 23.46 -3.11 6.05
C ILE A 38 23.25 -2.10 4.92
N SER A 39 23.36 -2.58 3.68
CA SER A 39 23.18 -1.73 2.51
C SER A 39 21.74 -1.23 2.37
N ASN A 40 21.58 -0.01 1.84
CA ASN A 40 20.29 0.60 1.55
C ASN A 40 19.38 -0.32 0.72
N SER A 41 19.98 -1.09 -0.20
CA SER A 41 19.29 -2.05 -1.05
C SER A 41 18.53 -3.13 -0.28
N VAL A 42 19.02 -3.56 0.88
CA VAL A 42 18.31 -4.53 1.74
C VAL A 42 17.01 -3.92 2.24
N PHE A 43 17.03 -2.67 2.68
CA PHE A 43 15.83 -1.96 3.11
C PHE A 43 14.85 -1.76 1.94
N VAL A 44 15.34 -1.41 0.75
CA VAL A 44 14.51 -1.29 -0.47
C VAL A 44 13.86 -2.62 -0.84
N ILE A 45 14.64 -3.70 -0.91
CA ILE A 45 14.14 -5.04 -1.25
C ILE A 45 13.13 -5.52 -0.20
N SER A 46 13.40 -5.32 1.09
CA SER A 46 12.47 -5.71 2.16
C SER A 46 11.11 -5.03 2.02
N HIS A 47 11.11 -3.75 1.66
CA HIS A 47 9.89 -2.99 1.42
C HIS A 47 9.13 -3.53 0.19
N LEU A 48 9.83 -3.83 -0.90
CA LEU A 48 9.22 -4.40 -2.10
C LEU A 48 8.59 -5.77 -1.85
N ILE A 49 9.25 -6.64 -1.08
CA ILE A 49 8.75 -7.98 -0.73
C ILE A 49 7.43 -7.90 0.04
N VAL A 50 7.21 -6.84 0.83
CA VAL A 50 5.95 -6.61 1.54
C VAL A 50 4.91 -5.92 0.64
N CYS A 51 5.31 -4.85 -0.04
CA CYS A 51 4.39 -3.97 -0.76
C CYS A 51 3.86 -4.57 -2.06
N LEU A 52 4.65 -5.34 -2.81
CA LEU A 52 4.19 -5.98 -4.04
C LEU A 52 3.04 -6.97 -3.78
N PRO A 53 3.18 -7.94 -2.84
CA PRO A 53 2.07 -8.79 -2.45
C PRO A 53 0.91 -8.01 -1.82
N MET A 54 1.18 -6.94 -1.05
CA MET A 54 0.12 -6.10 -0.47
C MET A 54 -0.78 -5.51 -1.57
N PHE A 55 -0.21 -4.96 -2.65
CA PHE A 55 -0.99 -4.43 -3.77
C PHE A 55 -1.79 -5.51 -4.51
N ALA A 56 -1.23 -6.72 -4.66
CA ALA A 56 -1.98 -7.85 -5.19
C ALA A 56 -3.18 -8.21 -4.31
N PHE A 57 -3.00 -8.22 -2.98
CA PHE A 57 -4.07 -8.46 -2.01
C PHE A 57 -5.11 -7.33 -1.98
N ILE A 58 -4.71 -6.07 -2.20
CA ILE A 58 -5.64 -4.94 -2.38
C ILE A 58 -6.49 -5.19 -3.63
N GLY A 59 -5.88 -5.58 -4.74
CA GLY A 59 -6.59 -5.96 -5.97
C GLY A 59 -7.58 -7.09 -5.73
N LEU A 60 -7.17 -8.14 -5.00
CA LEU A 60 -8.05 -9.24 -4.63
C LEU A 60 -9.19 -8.79 -3.71
N HIS A 61 -8.92 -7.94 -2.72
CA HIS A 61 -9.93 -7.34 -1.85
C HIS A 61 -10.99 -6.57 -2.66
N LEU A 62 -10.54 -5.74 -3.61
CA LEU A 62 -11.43 -4.98 -4.50
C LEU A 62 -12.23 -5.91 -5.42
N PHE A 63 -11.60 -6.94 -5.97
CA PHE A 63 -12.26 -7.94 -6.81
C PHE A 63 -13.37 -8.66 -6.04
N ILE A 64 -13.11 -9.04 -4.80
CA ILE A 64 -14.09 -9.76 -3.97
C ILE A 64 -15.24 -8.84 -3.54
N ASN A 65 -14.95 -7.59 -3.16
CA ASN A 65 -15.95 -6.65 -2.69
C ASN A 65 -16.78 -6.01 -3.81
N LEU A 66 -16.16 -5.71 -4.95
CA LEU A 66 -16.78 -4.95 -6.04
C LEU A 66 -17.06 -5.81 -7.28
N GLY A 67 -16.37 -6.94 -7.44
CA GLY A 67 -16.47 -7.79 -8.64
C GLY A 67 -15.74 -7.17 -9.83
N LYS A 68 -16.48 -6.91 -10.91
CA LYS A 68 -15.96 -6.45 -12.21
C LYS A 68 -15.20 -5.12 -12.12
N LEU A 69 -14.15 -4.96 -12.93
CA LEU A 69 -13.31 -3.75 -13.01
C LEU A 69 -14.12 -2.47 -13.28
N SER A 70 -15.20 -2.55 -14.07
CA SER A 70 -16.09 -1.40 -14.32
C SER A 70 -16.73 -0.83 -13.03
N LYS A 71 -16.97 -1.68 -12.02
CA LYS A 71 -17.46 -1.25 -10.71
C LYS A 71 -16.37 -0.57 -9.88
N TRP A 72 -15.10 -0.88 -10.13
CA TRP A 72 -13.96 -0.21 -9.47
C TRP A 72 -13.88 1.24 -9.94
N LEU A 73 -13.93 1.44 -11.26
CA LEU A 73 -13.99 2.79 -11.86
C LEU A 73 -15.25 3.56 -11.45
N LYS A 74 -16.36 2.85 -11.20
CA LYS A 74 -17.57 3.46 -10.64
C LYS A 74 -17.35 3.98 -9.22
N THR A 75 -16.49 3.35 -8.40
CA THR A 75 -16.11 3.87 -7.07
C THR A 75 -15.42 5.22 -7.19
N LEU A 76 -14.56 5.44 -8.18
CA LEU A 76 -13.96 6.75 -8.44
C LEU A 76 -15.00 7.83 -8.80
N LYS A 77 -16.00 7.49 -9.61
CA LYS A 77 -17.01 8.46 -10.06
C LYS A 77 -18.10 8.72 -9.00
N LYS A 78 -18.65 7.65 -8.41
CA LYS A 78 -19.87 7.67 -7.59
C LYS A 78 -19.69 7.14 -6.16
N GLY A 79 -18.48 6.79 -5.75
CA GLY A 79 -18.20 6.31 -4.39
C GLY A 79 -18.20 7.41 -3.33
N LYS A 80 -18.12 7.03 -2.06
CA LYS A 80 -17.88 7.98 -0.96
C LYS A 80 -16.52 8.66 -1.17
N THR A 81 -16.42 9.95 -0.83
CA THR A 81 -15.20 10.76 -1.00
C THR A 81 -13.95 10.07 -0.45
N GLN A 82 -14.03 9.45 0.72
CA GLN A 82 -12.93 8.68 1.31
C GLN A 82 -12.46 7.51 0.42
N ASN A 83 -13.39 6.74 -0.16
CA ASN A 83 -13.04 5.61 -1.01
C ASN A 83 -12.48 6.07 -2.36
N LYS A 84 -12.89 7.24 -2.85
CA LYS A 84 -12.31 7.85 -4.06
C LYS A 84 -10.85 8.20 -3.84
N TRP A 85 -10.55 8.92 -2.75
CA TRP A 85 -9.19 9.28 -2.39
C TRP A 85 -8.32 8.07 -2.11
N LEU A 86 -8.84 7.06 -1.41
CA LEU A 86 -8.11 5.81 -1.22
C LEU A 86 -7.76 5.13 -2.53
N PHE A 87 -8.70 5.03 -3.46
CA PHE A 87 -8.44 4.43 -4.75
C PHE A 87 -7.38 5.24 -5.52
N LEU A 88 -7.55 6.56 -5.60
CA LEU A 88 -6.62 7.45 -6.30
C LEU A 88 -5.21 7.37 -5.70
N LEU A 89 -5.07 7.52 -4.38
CA LEU A 89 -3.77 7.46 -3.71
C LEU A 89 -3.16 6.07 -3.78
N SER A 90 -3.94 4.99 -3.72
CA SER A 90 -3.42 3.63 -3.91
C SER A 90 -2.83 3.45 -5.31
N PHE A 91 -3.51 3.98 -6.33
CA PHE A 91 -3.04 3.92 -7.71
C PHE A 91 -1.77 4.77 -7.91
N LEU A 92 -1.75 5.99 -7.39
CA LEU A 92 -0.56 6.86 -7.45
C LEU A 92 0.62 6.27 -6.69
N THR A 93 0.38 5.67 -5.52
CA THR A 93 1.43 4.99 -4.73
C THR A 93 2.01 3.82 -5.51
N LEU A 94 1.17 2.98 -6.12
CA LEU A 94 1.64 1.87 -6.95
C LEU A 94 2.46 2.36 -8.16
N LEU A 95 1.94 3.36 -8.88
CA LEU A 95 2.60 3.89 -10.08
C LEU A 95 3.96 4.50 -9.75
N THR A 96 4.01 5.39 -8.74
CA THR A 96 5.27 6.01 -8.30
C THR A 96 6.23 4.98 -7.70
N GLY A 97 5.72 3.92 -7.06
CA GLY A 97 6.53 2.83 -6.54
C GLY A 97 7.21 2.03 -7.65
N ILE A 98 6.48 1.72 -8.73
CA ILE A 98 7.05 1.06 -9.92
C ILE A 98 8.15 1.93 -10.55
N ILE A 99 7.88 3.22 -10.75
CA ILE A 99 8.84 4.16 -11.34
C ILE A 99 10.11 4.24 -10.47
N THR A 100 9.94 4.47 -9.17
CA THR A 100 11.07 4.55 -8.21
C THR A 100 11.86 3.25 -8.19
N THR A 101 11.19 2.10 -8.28
CA THR A 101 11.87 0.79 -8.28
C THR A 101 12.76 0.65 -9.52
N ILE A 102 12.21 0.95 -10.70
CA ILE A 102 12.97 0.88 -11.96
C ILE A 102 14.17 1.83 -11.88
N GLU A 103 13.95 3.07 -11.44
CA GLU A 103 14.99 4.07 -11.33
C GLU A 103 16.07 3.67 -10.34
N TYR A 104 15.70 3.18 -9.15
CA TYR A 104 16.64 2.72 -8.13
C TYR A 104 17.60 1.66 -8.67
N PHE A 105 17.08 0.66 -9.39
CA PHE A 105 17.90 -0.40 -9.97
C PHE A 105 18.62 0.00 -11.27
N SER A 106 18.27 1.14 -11.89
CA SER A 106 18.92 1.62 -13.11
C SER A 106 20.04 2.60 -12.84
N VAL A 107 19.82 3.55 -11.93
CA VAL A 107 20.72 4.70 -11.70
C VAL A 107 21.03 4.93 -10.21
N GLY A 108 20.48 4.13 -9.30
CA GLY A 108 20.67 4.26 -7.86
C GLY A 108 19.61 5.15 -7.19
N HIS A 109 19.87 5.52 -5.93
CA HIS A 109 18.92 6.31 -5.14
C HIS A 109 18.76 7.74 -5.69
N THR A 110 17.50 8.15 -5.90
CA THR A 110 17.16 9.51 -6.37
C THR A 110 16.01 10.11 -5.55
N GLY A 111 15.75 11.41 -5.75
CA GLY A 111 14.67 12.13 -5.06
C GLY A 111 13.25 11.65 -5.40
N ILE A 112 13.06 10.86 -6.45
CA ILE A 112 11.74 10.31 -6.82
C ILE A 112 11.21 9.36 -5.73
N GLY A 113 12.10 8.64 -5.05
CA GLY A 113 11.72 7.81 -3.91
C GLY A 113 11.11 8.61 -2.76
N GLY A 114 11.60 9.82 -2.51
CA GLY A 114 11.00 10.73 -1.52
C GLY A 114 9.62 11.25 -1.93
N ILE A 115 9.36 11.43 -3.22
CA ILE A 115 8.02 11.78 -3.74
C ILE A 115 7.07 10.59 -3.52
N HIS A 116 7.50 9.38 -3.88
CA HIS A 116 6.75 8.16 -3.62
C HIS A 116 6.41 8.00 -2.13
N GLY A 117 7.40 8.19 -1.25
CA GLY A 117 7.24 8.10 0.20
C GLY A 117 6.13 9.01 0.74
N LYS A 118 6.09 10.28 0.32
CA LYS A 118 5.06 11.25 0.73
C LYS A 118 3.66 10.86 0.27
N ILE A 119 3.53 10.42 -0.99
CA ILE A 119 2.23 9.95 -1.53
C ILE A 119 1.78 8.68 -0.80
N GLY A 120 2.69 7.73 -0.59
CA GLY A 120 2.45 6.49 0.14
C GLY A 120 2.05 6.74 1.60
N PHE A 121 2.64 7.74 2.25
CA PHE A 121 2.30 8.11 3.62
C PHE A 121 0.87 8.64 3.73
N LEU A 122 0.43 9.51 2.81
CA LEU A 122 -0.96 9.96 2.74
C LEU A 122 -1.93 8.80 2.49
N PHE A 123 -1.54 7.86 1.62
CA PHE A 123 -2.30 6.63 1.38
C PHE A 123 -2.47 5.81 2.68
N ILE A 124 -1.37 5.58 3.42
CA ILE A 124 -1.41 4.82 4.68
C ILE A 124 -2.30 5.50 5.72
N ILE A 125 -2.22 6.82 5.88
CA ILE A 125 -3.09 7.57 6.81
C ILE A 125 -4.57 7.33 6.49
N LEU A 126 -4.95 7.48 5.22
CA LEU A 126 -6.34 7.23 4.82
C LEU A 126 -6.74 5.75 4.98
N MET A 127 -5.79 4.83 4.81
CA MET A 127 -6.03 3.39 4.98
C MET A 127 -6.26 3.03 6.45
N ILE A 128 -5.49 3.60 7.37
CA ILE A 128 -5.71 3.46 8.81
C ILE A 128 -7.11 3.98 9.17
N TYR A 129 -7.45 5.20 8.72
CA TYR A 129 -8.77 5.78 8.97
C TYR A 129 -9.91 4.92 8.40
N HIS A 130 -9.73 4.33 7.22
CA HIS A 130 -10.69 3.39 6.63
C HIS A 130 -10.83 2.13 7.46
N THR A 131 -9.72 1.55 7.88
CA THR A 131 -9.69 0.35 8.71
C THR A 131 -10.40 0.59 10.04
N MET A 132 -10.12 1.71 10.71
CA MET A 132 -10.79 2.10 11.96
C MET A 132 -12.31 2.14 11.82
N LYS A 133 -12.83 2.75 10.74
CA LYS A 133 -14.27 2.78 10.42
C LYS A 133 -14.88 1.41 10.12
N ARG A 134 -14.06 0.39 9.92
CA ARG A 134 -14.46 -0.98 9.58
C ARG A 134 -14.11 -1.98 10.67
N LEU A 135 -13.50 -1.55 11.79
CA LEU A 135 -13.16 -2.43 12.91
C LEU A 135 -14.38 -3.18 13.47
N TRP A 136 -15.57 -2.57 13.46
CA TRP A 136 -16.79 -3.26 13.89
C TRP A 136 -17.02 -4.55 13.08
N TRP A 137 -16.74 -4.55 11.77
CA TRP A 137 -16.99 -5.70 10.90
C TRP A 137 -16.21 -6.94 11.36
N TYR A 138 -15.01 -6.75 11.90
CA TYR A 138 -14.20 -7.82 12.48
C TYR A 138 -14.74 -8.33 13.82
N LYS A 139 -15.42 -7.48 14.60
CA LYS A 139 -16.02 -7.87 15.89
C LYS A 139 -17.33 -8.67 15.74
N ARG A 140 -18.01 -8.56 14.60
CA ARG A 140 -19.30 -9.25 14.34
C ARG A 140 -19.13 -10.60 13.64
N LYS A 141 -17.91 -11.10 13.57
CA LYS A 141 -17.55 -12.31 12.86
C LYS A 141 -16.78 -13.23 13.80
#